data_AF-A0A8H4NQA9-F1
#
_entry.id   AF-A0A8H4NQA9-F1
#
_cell.length_a   1.000
_cell.length_b   1.000
_cell.length_c   1.000
_cell.angle_alpha   90.00
_cell.angle_beta   90.00
_cell.angle_gamma   90.00
#
_symmetry.space_group_name_H-M   'P 1'
#
loop_
_entity.id
_entity.type
_entity.pdbx_description
1 polymer ?
#
loop_
_entity_poly.entity_id
_entity_poly.type
_entity_poly.pdbx_seq_one_letter_code
_entity_poly.pdbx_strand_id
1 'polypeptide(L)'
;MLRWLANISSRRLLNRIHYVLYDTYQGVTINTDSSGAPTSQFGISQELNHQLHAWYDLLPSAIKPDPDHDGHGLDDAILLMRFHAAGDIIHRPFLLQACALSAGEKPDARMVENAKRCLYHCRGYLNAVQGALTKLSASVEIFVHSTMAVVLLLTFASFSPALAPEVGDVKQLQVQAAAIIQSWSFPESSIETMLSIVRTVRVKCLGR
;
A
#
# COMPACT_ATOMS: atom_id res chain seq x y z
N MET A 1 23.65 1.25 -13.64
CA MET A 1 24.11 1.91 -12.40
C MET A 1 23.03 2.77 -11.75
N LEU A 2 22.42 3.74 -12.46
CA LEU A 2 21.40 4.65 -11.88
C LEU A 2 20.19 3.93 -11.24
N ARG A 3 19.60 2.95 -11.95
CA ARG A 3 18.47 2.15 -11.44
C ARG A 3 18.81 1.39 -10.16
N TRP A 4 20.05 0.91 -10.03
CA TRP A 4 20.52 0.23 -8.82
C TRP A 4 20.64 1.19 -7.62
N LEU A 5 21.17 2.39 -7.84
CA LEU A 5 21.23 3.45 -6.81
C LEU A 5 19.83 3.91 -6.39
N ALA A 6 18.89 4.03 -7.33
CA ALA A 6 17.48 4.33 -7.03
C ALA A 6 16.84 3.22 -6.17
N ASN A 7 17.14 1.95 -6.45
CA ASN A 7 16.68 0.81 -5.64
C ASN A 7 17.28 0.80 -4.23
N ILE A 8 18.55 1.20 -4.05
CA ILE A 8 19.17 1.26 -2.72
C ILE A 8 18.63 2.43 -1.91
N SER A 9 18.53 3.62 -2.52
CA SER A 9 18.02 4.81 -1.84
C SER A 9 16.56 4.65 -1.42
N SER A 10 15.70 4.06 -2.25
CA SER A 10 14.31 3.74 -1.87
C SER A 10 14.24 2.74 -0.72
N ARG A 11 15.09 1.71 -0.69
CA ARG A 11 15.15 0.77 0.44
C ARG A 11 15.57 1.44 1.74
N ARG A 12 16.54 2.36 1.68
CA ARG A 12 16.95 3.16 2.85
C ARG A 12 15.82 4.04 3.36
N LEU A 13 15.07 4.68 2.45
CA LEU A 13 13.90 5.47 2.81
C LEU A 13 12.81 4.61 3.45
N LEU A 14 12.48 3.46 2.86
CA LEU A 14 11.54 2.50 3.43
C LEU A 14 11.93 2.06 4.84
N ASN A 15 13.21 1.73 5.06
CA ASN A 15 13.70 1.36 6.39
C ASN A 15 13.55 2.50 7.40
N ARG A 16 13.81 3.75 6.98
CA ARG A 16 13.60 4.94 7.83
C ARG A 16 12.12 5.13 8.16
N ILE A 17 11.23 5.00 7.17
CA ILE A 17 9.78 5.07 7.37
C ILE A 17 9.34 4.04 8.41
N HIS A 18 9.76 2.78 8.24
CA HIS A 18 9.44 1.73 9.19
C HIS A 18 9.96 2.02 10.60
N TYR A 19 11.21 2.46 10.73
CA TYR A 19 11.81 2.80 12.01
C TYR A 19 11.05 3.93 12.72
N VAL A 20 10.73 5.01 12.01
CA VAL A 20 10.02 6.16 12.59
C VAL A 20 8.58 5.78 12.99
N LEU A 21 7.86 5.02 12.16
CA LEU A 21 6.44 4.72 12.39
C LEU A 21 6.17 3.53 13.31
N TYR A 22 7.07 2.57 13.40
CA TYR A 22 6.81 1.33 14.16
C TYR A 22 7.78 1.13 15.31
N ASP A 23 9.03 1.57 15.21
CA ASP A 23 9.99 1.41 16.31
C ASP A 23 9.96 2.62 17.26
N THR A 24 9.95 3.84 16.71
CA THR A 24 9.92 5.06 17.51
C THR A 24 8.51 5.36 18.03
N TYR A 25 7.48 5.15 17.21
CA TYR A 25 6.11 5.54 17.57
C TYR A 25 5.40 4.54 18.49
N GLN A 26 5.65 3.23 18.37
CA GLN A 26 5.13 2.24 19.34
C GLN A 26 5.73 2.42 20.75
N GLY A 27 6.90 3.07 20.86
CA GLY A 27 7.47 3.47 22.15
C GLY A 27 6.83 4.71 22.79
N VAL A 28 6.04 5.50 22.04
CA VAL A 28 5.45 6.78 22.48
C VAL A 28 3.94 6.67 22.76
N THR A 29 3.36 5.47 22.67
CA THR A 29 1.94 5.15 22.92
C THR A 29 1.47 5.30 24.38
N ILE A 30 1.96 6.31 25.12
CA ILE A 30 1.50 6.64 26.49
C ILE A 30 0.71 7.97 26.55
N ASN A 31 0.79 8.87 25.55
CA ASN A 31 0.04 10.14 25.61
C ASN A 31 -0.99 10.25 24.47
N THR A 32 -2.09 9.53 24.60
CA THR A 32 -3.31 9.78 23.83
C THR A 32 -4.03 11.01 24.40
N ASP A 33 -3.88 12.15 23.74
CA ASP A 33 -4.89 13.20 23.82
C ASP A 33 -6.18 12.69 23.16
N SER A 34 -7.32 13.11 23.71
CA SER A 34 -8.66 12.53 23.55
C SER A 34 -9.30 12.63 22.15
N SER A 35 -8.52 12.66 21.07
CA SER A 35 -8.97 12.93 19.68
C SER A 35 -8.53 11.91 18.61
N GLY A 36 -8.06 10.73 18.99
CA GLY A 36 -8.03 9.58 18.05
C GLY A 36 -6.87 9.48 17.06
N ALA A 37 -5.95 10.45 17.02
CA ALA A 37 -4.58 10.24 16.53
C ALA A 37 -3.68 11.36 17.10
N PRO A 38 -2.54 11.05 17.75
CA PRO A 38 -1.61 12.06 18.24
C PRO A 38 -1.26 13.07 17.14
N THR A 39 -1.28 14.36 17.46
CA THR A 39 -0.87 15.45 16.55
C THR A 39 0.51 15.19 15.92
N SER A 40 1.38 14.48 16.63
CA SER A 40 2.68 14.01 16.15
C SER A 40 2.59 13.02 14.98
N GLN A 41 1.59 12.13 14.94
CA GLN A 41 1.40 11.16 13.86
C GLN A 41 1.16 11.84 12.52
N PHE A 42 0.30 12.86 12.50
CA PHE A 42 0.02 13.62 11.28
C PHE A 42 1.26 14.38 10.78
N GLY A 43 2.00 15.03 11.70
CA GLY A 43 3.23 15.74 11.33
C GLY A 43 4.30 14.80 10.79
N ILE A 44 4.50 13.65 11.44
CA ILE A 44 5.44 12.61 11.00
C ILE A 44 5.05 12.08 9.62
N SER A 45 3.78 11.68 9.42
CA SER A 45 3.34 11.15 8.12
C SER A 45 3.42 12.20 7.01
N GLN A 46 3.12 13.47 7.30
CA GLN A 46 3.29 14.56 6.33
C GLN A 46 4.75 14.74 5.92
N GLU A 47 5.68 14.74 6.88
CA GLU A 47 7.12 14.87 6.61
C GLU A 47 7.67 13.65 5.85
N LEU A 48 7.28 12.43 6.23
CA LEU A 48 7.67 11.22 5.51
C LEU A 48 7.12 11.21 4.08
N ASN A 49 5.88 11.68 3.88
CA ASN A 49 5.30 11.81 2.55
C ASN A 49 6.06 12.85 1.72
N HIS A 50 6.42 13.99 2.31
CA HIS A 50 7.25 15.00 1.65
C HIS A 50 8.60 14.40 1.18
N GLN A 51 9.27 13.65 2.06
CA GLN A 51 10.52 12.97 1.71
C GLN A 51 10.35 11.91 0.61
N LEU A 52 9.23 11.19 0.59
CA LEU A 52 8.92 10.22 -0.46
C LEU A 52 8.79 10.89 -1.83
N HIS A 53 8.02 11.98 -1.91
CA HIS A 53 7.87 12.75 -3.14
C HIS A 53 9.20 13.40 -3.56
N ALA A 54 9.93 14.01 -2.62
CA ALA A 54 11.25 14.57 -2.89
C ALA A 54 12.22 13.51 -3.43
N TRP A 55 12.22 12.30 -2.87
CA TRP A 55 13.01 11.18 -3.39
C TRP A 55 12.62 10.84 -4.83
N TYR A 56 11.33 10.75 -5.12
CA TYR A 56 10.84 10.46 -6.46
C TYR A 56 11.21 11.54 -7.48
N ASP A 57 11.13 12.81 -7.07
CA ASP A 57 11.44 13.95 -7.92
C ASP A 57 12.93 14.12 -8.22
N LEU A 58 13.79 13.66 -7.31
CA LEU A 58 15.23 13.62 -7.51
C LEU A 58 15.71 12.47 -8.39
N LEU A 59 14.81 11.56 -8.83
CA LEU A 59 15.19 10.54 -9.80
C LEU A 59 15.60 11.18 -11.13
N PRO A 60 16.74 10.79 -11.72
CA PRO A 60 17.13 11.26 -13.04
C PRO A 60 16.04 10.98 -14.09
N SER A 61 15.77 11.93 -14.98
CA SER A 61 14.74 11.83 -16.03
C SER A 61 14.86 10.55 -16.87
N ALA A 62 16.08 10.08 -17.11
CA ALA A 62 16.34 8.84 -17.86
C ALA A 62 15.82 7.55 -17.18
N ILE A 63 15.51 7.60 -15.88
CA ILE A 63 15.04 6.44 -15.11
C ILE A 63 13.79 6.73 -14.27
N LYS A 64 13.25 7.96 -14.31
CA LYS A 64 12.07 8.35 -13.55
C LYS A 64 10.84 7.83 -14.30
N PRO A 65 10.11 6.85 -13.75
CA PRO A 65 8.89 6.38 -14.41
C PRO A 65 7.80 7.46 -14.35
N ASP A 66 6.87 7.41 -15.29
CA ASP A 66 5.65 8.21 -15.24
C ASP A 66 4.56 7.39 -14.53
N PRO A 67 4.08 7.79 -13.34
CA PRO A 67 3.08 6.99 -12.61
C PRO A 67 1.73 6.91 -13.32
N ASP A 68 1.44 7.79 -14.27
CA ASP A 68 0.16 7.85 -15.00
C ASP A 68 0.19 7.03 -16.32
N HIS A 69 1.35 6.43 -16.65
CA HIS A 69 1.51 5.64 -17.87
C HIS A 69 1.28 4.15 -17.61
N ASP A 70 0.51 3.48 -18.46
CA ASP A 70 0.37 2.03 -18.40
C ASP A 70 1.51 1.32 -19.18
N GLY A 71 1.84 0.09 -18.79
CA GLY A 71 2.76 -0.76 -19.58
C GLY A 71 4.25 -0.56 -19.29
N HIS A 72 4.58 -0.20 -18.05
CA HIS A 72 5.97 -0.11 -17.60
C HIS A 72 6.77 -1.40 -17.79
N GLY A 73 8.02 -1.24 -18.23
CA GLY A 73 9.00 -2.31 -18.15
C GLY A 73 9.29 -2.70 -16.68
N LEU A 74 9.84 -3.89 -16.47
CA LEU A 74 10.11 -4.45 -15.14
C LEU A 74 10.81 -3.46 -14.19
N ASP A 75 11.84 -2.77 -14.66
CA ASP A 75 12.62 -1.88 -13.80
C ASP A 75 11.84 -0.63 -13.37
N ASP A 76 10.98 -0.09 -14.25
CA ASP A 76 10.11 1.06 -13.97
C ASP A 76 9.01 0.65 -12.99
N ALA A 77 8.41 -0.52 -13.24
CA ALA A 77 7.42 -1.13 -12.36
C ALA A 77 8.00 -1.38 -10.95
N ILE A 78 9.27 -1.80 -10.83
CA ILE A 78 9.93 -1.95 -9.52
C ILE A 78 10.06 -0.62 -8.78
N LEU A 79 10.43 0.46 -9.46
CA LEU A 79 10.54 1.78 -8.83
C LEU A 79 9.16 2.29 -8.37
N LEU A 80 8.13 2.11 -9.19
CA LEU A 80 6.75 2.45 -8.83
C LEU A 80 6.22 1.60 -7.68
N MET A 81 6.47 0.28 -7.69
CA MET A 81 6.12 -0.59 -6.58
C MET A 81 6.75 -0.09 -5.27
N ARG A 82 8.01 0.37 -5.29
CA ARG A 82 8.66 0.92 -4.09
C ARG A 82 8.07 2.26 -3.65
N PHE A 83 7.79 3.15 -4.60
CA PHE A 83 7.14 4.43 -4.33
C PHE A 83 5.78 4.21 -3.67
N HIS A 84 4.95 3.37 -4.28
CA HIS A 84 3.62 3.07 -3.77
C HIS A 84 3.65 2.28 -2.46
N ALA A 85 4.53 1.29 -2.30
CA ALA A 85 4.65 0.58 -1.02
C ALA A 85 5.02 1.53 0.13
N ALA A 86 5.97 2.45 -0.08
CA ALA A 86 6.34 3.45 0.91
C ALA A 86 5.16 4.36 1.28
N GLY A 87 4.44 4.86 0.26
CA GLY A 87 3.28 5.72 0.46
C GLY A 87 2.12 5.01 1.15
N ASP A 88 1.89 3.74 0.84
CA ASP A 88 0.95 2.89 1.57
C ASP A 88 1.33 2.86 3.06
N ILE A 89 2.58 2.50 3.37
CA ILE A 89 3.03 2.29 4.76
C ILE A 89 2.89 3.57 5.58
N ILE A 90 3.23 4.73 5.01
CA ILE A 90 3.11 6.04 5.66
C ILE A 90 1.67 6.33 6.11
N HIS A 91 0.70 5.95 5.29
CA HIS A 91 -0.70 6.33 5.47
C HIS A 91 -1.59 5.20 6.02
N ARG A 92 -1.08 3.97 6.04
CA ARG A 92 -1.80 2.77 6.49
C ARG A 92 -2.40 2.91 7.90
N PRO A 93 -1.73 3.51 8.91
CA PRO A 93 -2.32 3.69 10.23
C PRO A 93 -3.65 4.46 10.21
N PHE A 94 -3.78 5.50 9.38
CA PHE A 94 -5.01 6.29 9.29
C PHE A 94 -6.14 5.52 8.63
N LEU A 95 -5.83 4.72 7.59
CA LEU A 95 -6.81 3.84 6.97
C LEU A 95 -7.34 2.82 7.97
N LEU A 96 -6.45 2.17 8.73
CA LEU A 96 -6.85 1.18 9.74
C LEU A 96 -7.67 1.82 10.87
N GLN A 97 -7.28 3.00 11.35
CA GLN A 97 -8.05 3.76 12.35
C GLN A 97 -9.44 4.12 11.81
N ALA A 98 -9.54 4.65 10.59
CA ALA A 98 -10.82 4.99 9.96
C ALA A 98 -11.73 3.76 9.72
N CYS A 99 -11.14 2.58 9.50
CA CYS A 99 -11.87 1.32 9.36
C CYS A 99 -12.28 0.71 10.72
N ALA A 100 -11.59 1.05 11.81
CA ALA A 100 -11.85 0.50 13.15
C ALA A 100 -12.92 1.27 13.94
N LEU A 101 -13.35 2.45 13.45
CA LEU A 101 -14.38 3.26 14.10
C LEU A 101 -15.73 2.55 14.17
N SER A 102 -16.47 2.80 15.26
CA SER A 102 -17.78 2.22 15.48
C SER A 102 -18.83 2.82 14.53
N ALA A 103 -19.89 2.06 14.26
CA ALA A 103 -21.00 2.53 13.45
C ALA A 103 -21.66 3.78 14.10
N GLY A 104 -21.43 4.96 13.51
CA GLY A 104 -21.95 6.25 13.99
C GLY A 104 -20.87 7.27 14.36
N GLU A 105 -19.62 6.82 14.57
CA GLU A 105 -18.49 7.72 14.76
C GLU A 105 -18.04 8.31 13.43
N LYS A 106 -17.88 9.64 13.38
CA LYS A 106 -17.36 10.32 12.19
C LYS A 106 -15.84 10.46 12.31
N PRO A 107 -15.04 9.83 11.44
CA PRO A 107 -13.60 10.05 11.43
C PRO A 107 -13.28 11.52 11.17
N ASP A 108 -12.20 12.00 11.78
CA ASP A 108 -11.63 13.31 11.46
C ASP A 108 -11.35 13.42 9.95
N ALA A 109 -11.65 14.57 9.35
CA ALA A 109 -11.46 14.83 7.93
C ALA A 109 -10.00 14.62 7.51
N ARG A 110 -9.03 14.97 8.37
CA ARG A 110 -7.61 14.74 8.10
C ARG A 110 -7.26 13.26 8.08
N MET A 111 -7.90 12.45 8.93
CA MET A 111 -7.72 11.00 8.93
C MET A 111 -8.26 10.39 7.65
N VAL A 112 -9.46 10.79 7.20
CA VAL A 112 -10.05 10.34 5.94
C VAL A 112 -9.16 10.69 4.76
N GLU A 113 -8.65 11.92 4.70
CA GLU A 113 -7.75 12.36 3.63
C GLU A 113 -6.46 11.52 3.56
N ASN A 114 -5.85 11.20 4.70
CA ASN A 114 -4.69 10.31 4.73
C ASN A 114 -5.06 8.87 4.36
N ALA A 115 -6.23 8.38 4.78
CA ALA A 115 -6.73 7.07 4.35
C ALA A 115 -6.91 7.00 2.82
N LYS A 116 -7.43 8.07 2.19
CA LYS A 116 -7.53 8.17 0.72
C LYS A 116 -6.17 8.09 0.04
N ARG A 117 -5.13 8.73 0.60
CA ARG A 117 -3.75 8.59 0.09
C ARG A 117 -3.25 7.16 0.19
N CYS A 118 -3.55 6.45 1.28
CA CYS A 118 -3.24 5.03 1.38
C CYS A 118 -3.91 4.23 0.24
N LEU A 119 -5.20 4.48 -0.03
CA LEU A 119 -5.93 3.82 -1.12
C LEU A 119 -5.38 4.15 -2.51
N TYR A 120 -4.94 5.40 -2.73
CA TYR A 120 -4.24 5.80 -3.96
C TYR A 120 -2.97 4.98 -4.16
N HIS A 121 -2.13 4.86 -3.12
CA HIS A 121 -0.92 4.07 -3.20
C HIS A 121 -1.19 2.57 -3.37
N CYS A 122 -2.21 2.03 -2.71
CA CYS A 122 -2.66 0.65 -2.92
C CYS A 122 -2.98 0.36 -4.39
N ARG A 123 -3.73 1.24 -5.07
CA ARG A 123 -4.05 1.07 -6.50
C ARG A 123 -2.80 1.15 -7.38
N GLY A 124 -1.97 2.16 -7.16
CA GLY A 124 -0.72 2.30 -7.92
C GLY A 124 0.21 1.10 -7.76
N TYR A 125 0.26 0.50 -6.56
CA TYR A 125 1.01 -0.74 -6.35
C TYR A 125 0.47 -1.90 -7.18
N LEU A 126 -0.86 -2.11 -7.20
CA LEU A 126 -1.49 -3.17 -8.01
C LEU A 126 -1.23 -3.01 -9.50
N ASN A 127 -1.28 -1.77 -10.01
CA ASN A 127 -0.97 -1.48 -11.40
C ASN A 127 0.51 -1.75 -11.72
N ALA A 128 1.42 -1.29 -10.85
CA ALA A 128 2.85 -1.51 -11.04
C ALA A 128 3.22 -3.00 -10.98
N VAL A 129 2.70 -3.76 -10.00
CA VAL A 129 3.07 -5.17 -9.83
C VAL A 129 2.57 -6.04 -10.98
N GLN A 130 1.44 -5.69 -11.62
CA GLN A 130 0.95 -6.37 -12.80
C GLN A 130 1.96 -6.31 -13.97
N GLY A 131 2.66 -5.19 -14.14
CA GLY A 131 3.74 -5.05 -15.13
C GLY A 131 5.05 -5.72 -14.72
N ALA A 132 5.34 -5.82 -13.41
CA ALA A 132 6.58 -6.40 -12.90
C ALA A 132 6.57 -7.94 -12.85
N LEU A 133 5.44 -8.56 -12.52
CA LEU A 133 5.34 -10.00 -12.31
C LEU A 133 5.09 -10.79 -13.61
N THR A 134 5.77 -10.42 -14.69
CA THR A 134 5.76 -11.19 -15.96
C THR A 134 6.96 -12.14 -16.08
N LYS A 135 7.94 -12.05 -15.17
CA LYS A 135 9.16 -12.89 -15.16
C LYS A 135 9.53 -13.27 -13.73
N LEU A 136 10.15 -14.45 -13.58
CA LEU A 136 10.64 -14.94 -12.29
C LEU A 136 11.70 -13.96 -11.74
N SER A 137 11.59 -13.62 -10.46
CA SER A 137 12.51 -12.75 -9.73
C SER A 137 12.74 -13.32 -8.32
N ALA A 138 13.92 -13.08 -7.75
CA ALA A 138 14.23 -13.46 -6.36
C ALA A 138 13.31 -12.79 -5.32
N SER A 139 12.48 -11.82 -5.73
CA SER A 139 11.54 -11.10 -4.86
C SER A 139 10.07 -11.38 -5.17
N VAL A 140 9.75 -12.41 -6.00
CA VAL A 140 8.36 -12.75 -6.36
C VAL A 140 7.49 -12.94 -5.12
N GLU A 141 7.95 -13.74 -4.14
CA GLU A 141 7.20 -13.98 -2.92
C GLU A 141 6.87 -12.68 -2.17
N ILE A 142 7.82 -11.77 -2.04
CA ILE A 142 7.61 -10.45 -1.41
C ILE A 142 6.56 -9.63 -2.15
N PHE A 143 6.61 -9.64 -3.50
CA PHE A 143 5.64 -8.91 -4.32
C PHE A 143 4.24 -9.50 -4.22
N VAL A 144 4.12 -10.82 -4.18
CA VAL A 144 2.85 -11.54 -3.99
C VAL A 144 2.27 -11.26 -2.60
N HIS A 145 3.08 -11.31 -1.54
CA HIS A 145 2.66 -10.95 -0.18
C HIS A 145 2.17 -9.51 -0.10
N SER A 146 2.91 -8.57 -0.73
CA SER A 146 2.53 -7.16 -0.77
C SER A 146 1.23 -6.94 -1.56
N THR A 147 1.05 -7.68 -2.66
CA THR A 147 -0.21 -7.69 -3.45
C THR A 147 -1.39 -8.14 -2.59
N MET A 148 -1.23 -9.21 -1.81
CA MET A 148 -2.26 -9.67 -0.87
C MET A 148 -2.55 -8.60 0.20
N ALA A 149 -1.52 -8.01 0.81
CA ALA A 149 -1.71 -6.99 1.84
C ALA A 149 -2.50 -5.78 1.29
N VAL A 150 -2.13 -5.29 0.11
CA VAL A 150 -2.78 -4.16 -0.56
C VAL A 150 -4.24 -4.44 -0.86
N VAL A 151 -4.58 -5.61 -1.43
CA VAL A 151 -5.98 -5.93 -1.76
C VAL A 151 -6.83 -6.12 -0.50
N LEU A 152 -6.24 -6.61 0.60
CA LEU A 152 -6.92 -6.69 1.88
C LEU A 152 -7.23 -5.29 2.45
N LEU A 153 -6.31 -4.33 2.35
CA LEU A 153 -6.56 -2.94 2.78
C LEU A 153 -7.69 -2.28 1.97
N LEU A 154 -7.67 -2.44 0.63
CA LEU A 154 -8.73 -1.97 -0.26
C LEU A 154 -10.08 -2.60 0.11
N THR A 155 -10.07 -3.88 0.47
CA THR A 155 -11.27 -4.60 0.90
C THR A 155 -11.75 -4.16 2.28
N PHE A 156 -10.84 -3.90 3.23
CA PHE A 156 -11.24 -3.38 4.53
C PHE A 156 -11.89 -1.99 4.40
N ALA A 157 -11.34 -1.13 3.54
CA ALA A 157 -11.91 0.17 3.28
C ALA A 157 -13.34 0.10 2.69
N SER A 158 -13.67 -0.95 1.92
CA SER A 158 -15.03 -1.09 1.36
C SER A 158 -16.08 -1.42 2.41
N PHE A 159 -15.68 -1.89 3.59
CA PHE A 159 -16.56 -2.11 4.73
C PHE A 159 -16.70 -0.88 5.64
N SER A 160 -15.83 0.13 5.50
CA SER A 160 -15.94 1.37 6.28
C SER A 160 -16.91 2.34 5.60
N PRO A 161 -17.99 2.80 6.25
CA PRO A 161 -18.92 3.74 5.67
C PRO A 161 -18.26 5.05 5.17
N ALA A 162 -17.17 5.47 5.82
CA ALA A 162 -16.44 6.68 5.47
C ALA A 162 -15.55 6.52 4.23
N LEU A 163 -15.12 5.30 3.90
CA LEU A 163 -14.17 5.02 2.82
C LEU A 163 -14.78 4.20 1.67
N ALA A 164 -15.91 3.54 1.88
CA ALA A 164 -16.60 2.76 0.86
C ALA A 164 -16.83 3.53 -0.47
N PRO A 165 -17.19 4.83 -0.47
CA PRO A 165 -17.33 5.60 -1.70
C PRO A 165 -16.03 5.69 -2.53
N GLU A 166 -14.88 5.60 -1.87
CA GLU A 166 -13.55 5.72 -2.48
C GLU A 166 -13.07 4.39 -3.09
N VAL A 167 -13.80 3.28 -2.92
CA VAL A 167 -13.43 1.93 -3.38
C VAL A 167 -14.57 1.22 -4.12
N GLY A 168 -15.31 1.93 -4.97
CA GLY A 168 -16.35 1.35 -5.82
C GLY A 168 -15.85 0.29 -6.81
N ASP A 169 -14.55 0.34 -7.14
CA ASP A 169 -13.82 -0.58 -8.02
C ASP A 169 -13.23 -1.80 -7.28
N VAL A 170 -13.49 -1.99 -5.98
CA VAL A 170 -12.88 -3.05 -5.15
C VAL A 170 -13.02 -4.45 -5.77
N LYS A 171 -14.13 -4.74 -6.45
CA LYS A 171 -14.35 -6.04 -7.09
C LYS A 171 -13.35 -6.29 -8.23
N GLN A 172 -13.05 -5.26 -9.03
CA GLN A 172 -12.08 -5.35 -10.12
C GLN A 172 -10.67 -5.52 -9.55
N LEU A 173 -10.32 -4.74 -8.52
CA LEU A 173 -9.01 -4.83 -7.85
C LEU A 173 -8.80 -6.21 -7.19
N GLN A 174 -9.85 -6.80 -6.61
CA GLN A 174 -9.81 -8.17 -6.08
C GLN A 174 -9.58 -9.23 -7.15
N VAL A 175 -10.20 -9.07 -8.33
CA VAL A 175 -9.96 -9.97 -9.48
C VAL A 175 -8.52 -9.84 -9.98
N GLN A 176 -8.03 -8.60 -10.14
CA GLN A 176 -6.67 -8.30 -10.58
C GLN A 176 -5.64 -8.91 -9.63
N ALA A 177 -5.76 -8.67 -8.32
CA ALA A 177 -4.86 -9.23 -7.32
C ALA A 177 -4.90 -10.76 -7.29
N ALA A 178 -6.10 -11.37 -7.37
CA ALA A 178 -6.22 -12.83 -7.41
C ALA A 178 -5.55 -13.43 -8.66
N ALA A 179 -5.65 -12.78 -9.82
CA ALA A 179 -4.98 -13.22 -11.05
C ALA A 179 -3.46 -13.14 -10.93
N ILE A 180 -2.94 -12.05 -10.35
CA ILE A 180 -1.50 -11.89 -10.07
C ILE A 180 -1.01 -13.01 -9.15
N ILE A 181 -1.66 -13.21 -7.99
CA ILE A 181 -1.27 -14.24 -7.02
C ILE A 181 -1.37 -15.64 -7.63
N GLN A 182 -2.42 -15.91 -8.40
CA GLN A 182 -2.64 -17.20 -9.05
C GLN A 182 -1.52 -17.57 -10.03
N SER A 183 -0.94 -16.59 -10.75
CA SER A 183 0.15 -16.86 -11.70
C SER A 183 1.42 -17.43 -11.04
N TRP A 184 1.56 -17.29 -9.72
CA TRP A 184 2.69 -17.78 -8.93
C TRP A 184 2.31 -18.86 -7.91
N SER A 185 1.04 -19.27 -7.91
CA SER A 185 0.52 -20.29 -7.00
C SER A 185 0.84 -21.69 -7.53
N PHE A 186 1.38 -22.55 -6.67
CA PHE A 186 1.56 -23.98 -6.93
C PHE A 186 1.10 -24.81 -5.72
N PRO A 187 0.76 -26.10 -5.89
CA PRO A 187 0.23 -26.92 -4.80
C PRO A 187 1.14 -26.91 -3.57
N GLU A 188 0.53 -26.80 -2.39
CA GLU A 188 1.18 -26.80 -1.08
C GLU A 188 2.08 -25.57 -0.80
N SER A 189 2.05 -24.57 -1.67
CA SER A 189 2.78 -23.32 -1.45
C SER A 189 2.07 -22.38 -0.47
N SER A 190 2.84 -21.51 0.18
CA SER A 190 2.28 -20.36 0.91
C SER A 190 1.43 -19.47 0.00
N ILE A 191 1.77 -19.39 -1.29
CA ILE A 191 1.06 -18.59 -2.30
C ILE A 191 -0.33 -19.15 -2.59
N GLU A 192 -0.51 -20.46 -2.60
CA GLU A 192 -1.83 -21.10 -2.72
C GLU A 192 -2.73 -20.73 -1.53
N THR A 193 -2.16 -20.70 -0.33
CA THR A 193 -2.89 -20.27 0.88
C THR A 193 -3.28 -18.79 0.77
N MET A 194 -2.37 -17.91 0.31
CA MET A 194 -2.68 -16.50 0.06
C MET A 194 -3.82 -16.32 -0.96
N LEU A 195 -3.80 -17.08 -2.05
CA LEU A 195 -4.86 -17.06 -3.06
C LEU A 195 -6.21 -17.48 -2.48
N SER A 196 -6.22 -18.52 -1.64
CA SER A 196 -7.42 -18.99 -0.94
C SER A 196 -8.00 -17.91 -0.02
N ILE A 197 -7.16 -17.19 0.72
CA ILE A 197 -7.57 -16.06 1.58
C ILE A 197 -8.23 -14.96 0.74
N VAL A 198 -7.57 -14.49 -0.34
CA VAL A 198 -8.09 -13.42 -1.20
C VAL A 198 -9.42 -13.82 -1.83
N ARG A 199 -9.56 -15.06 -2.32
CA ARG A 199 -10.80 -15.58 -2.88
C ARG A 199 -11.92 -15.67 -1.85
N THR A 200 -11.61 -16.15 -0.65
CA THR A 200 -12.58 -16.28 0.46
C THR A 200 -13.10 -14.92 0.88
N VAL A 201 -12.21 -13.94 1.05
CA VAL A 201 -12.57 -12.56 1.38
C VAL A 201 -13.47 -11.97 0.30
N ARG A 202 -13.14 -12.16 -0.99
CA ARG A 202 -13.99 -11.71 -2.11
C ARG A 202 -15.40 -12.30 -2.07
N VAL A 203 -15.54 -13.62 -1.86
CA VAL A 203 -16.86 -14.27 -1.80
C VAL A 203 -17.70 -13.67 -0.68
N LYS A 204 -17.10 -13.45 0.50
CA LYS A 204 -17.79 -12.81 1.63
C LYS A 204 -18.16 -11.35 1.36
N CYS A 205 -17.41 -10.63 0.53
CA CYS A 205 -17.74 -9.28 0.08
C CYS A 205 -18.90 -9.27 -0.93
N LEU A 206 -19.02 -10.30 -1.78
CA LEU A 206 -20.05 -10.39 -2.84
C LEU A 206 -21.42 -10.87 -2.33
N GLY A 207 -21.46 -11.50 -1.17
CA GLY A 207 -22.71 -12.00 -0.55
C GLY A 207 -23.51 -10.93 0.22
N ARG A 208 -23.14 -9.66 0.11
CA ARG A 208 -23.84 -8.50 0.66
C ARG A 208 -24.19 -7.53 -0.47
#